data_AF-A0A822HR64-F1
#
_entry.id   AF-A0A822HR64-F1
#
_cell.length_a   1.000
_cell.length_b   1.000
_cell.length_c   1.000
_cell.angle_alpha   90.00
_cell.angle_beta   90.00
_cell.angle_gamma   90.00
#
_symmetry.space_group_name_H-M   'P 1'
#
loop_
_entity.id
_entity.type
_entity.pdbx_description
1 polymer ?
#
loop_
_entity_poly.entity_id
_entity_poly.type
_entity_poly.pdbx_seq_one_letter_code
_entity_poly.pdbx_strand_id
1 'polypeptide(L)'
;MNSILGKQCEILSICIKYRTNILDLIQQMSNLRLLIFECEDDKEIFRNFSSSKNELVQWLEYRLSSTHIITKHPKQQSLIR
;
A
#
# COMPACT_ATOMS: atom_id res chain seq x y z
N MET A 1 -5.01 10.63 -13.77
CA MET A 1 -6.17 9.89 -14.30
C MET A 1 -7.40 10.80 -14.25
N ASN A 2 -8.07 11.05 -15.37
CA ASN A 2 -9.38 11.73 -15.41
C ASN A 2 -10.55 10.73 -15.39
N SER A 3 -10.40 9.60 -14.70
CA SER A 3 -11.45 8.58 -14.64
C SER A 3 -12.47 8.94 -13.57
N ILE A 4 -13.74 8.61 -13.83
CA ILE A 4 -14.83 8.74 -12.85
C ILE A 4 -14.47 8.00 -11.56
N LEU A 5 -13.82 6.84 -11.69
CA LEU A 5 -13.34 6.06 -10.57
C LEU A 5 -12.34 6.85 -9.69
N GLY A 6 -11.35 7.53 -10.28
CA GLY A 6 -10.40 8.31 -9.51
C GLY A 6 -11.02 9.50 -8.76
N LYS A 7 -12.18 9.99 -9.23
CA LYS A 7 -12.94 11.06 -8.58
C LYS A 7 -13.93 10.57 -7.52
N GLN A 8 -14.41 9.33 -7.60
CA GLN A 8 -15.46 8.83 -6.70
C GLN A 8 -14.96 7.79 -5.70
N CYS A 9 -13.80 7.18 -5.95
CA CYS A 9 -13.27 6.13 -5.12
C CYS A 9 -12.70 6.71 -3.82
N GLU A 10 -13.39 6.45 -2.71
CA GLU A 10 -12.88 6.78 -1.37
C GLU A 10 -12.06 5.64 -0.74
N ILE A 11 -12.33 4.39 -1.14
CA ILE A 11 -11.67 3.20 -0.63
C ILE A 11 -11.26 2.31 -1.80
N LEU A 12 -9.96 1.98 -1.86
CA LEU A 12 -9.40 1.11 -2.88
C LEU A 12 -8.65 -0.04 -2.23
N SER A 13 -8.95 -1.27 -2.67
CA SER A 13 -8.18 -2.48 -2.35
C SER A 13 -7.62 -3.07 -3.63
N ILE A 14 -6.30 -3.20 -3.76
CA ILE A 14 -5.65 -3.54 -5.04
C ILE A 14 -4.30 -4.25 -4.86
N CYS A 15 -3.97 -5.16 -5.79
CA CYS A 15 -2.61 -5.68 -5.92
C CYS A 15 -1.78 -4.76 -6.83
N ILE A 16 -0.61 -4.32 -6.35
CA ILE A 16 0.25 -3.38 -7.03
C ILE A 16 1.58 -4.07 -7.35
N LYS A 17 1.99 -3.99 -8.62
CA LYS A 17 3.26 -4.59 -9.05
C LYS A 17 4.48 -3.80 -8.58
N TYR A 18 4.41 -2.47 -8.63
CA TYR A 18 5.54 -1.58 -8.33
C TYR A 18 5.16 -0.55 -7.26
N ARG A 19 5.95 -0.42 -6.20
CA ARG A 19 5.67 0.49 -5.07
C ARG A 19 5.53 1.95 -5.47
N THR A 20 6.17 2.38 -6.56
CA THR A 20 6.02 3.74 -7.11
C THR A 20 4.58 4.06 -7.48
N ASN A 21 3.82 3.06 -7.92
CA ASN A 21 2.42 3.23 -8.32
C ASN A 21 1.51 3.55 -7.11
N ILE A 22 1.95 3.24 -5.89
CA ILE A 22 1.23 3.61 -4.66
C ILE A 22 1.14 5.14 -4.56
N LEU A 23 2.25 5.84 -4.82
CA LEU A 23 2.30 7.30 -4.75
C LEU A 23 1.45 7.92 -5.85
N ASP A 24 1.50 7.38 -7.07
CA ASP A 24 0.69 7.85 -8.19
C ASP A 24 -0.81 7.71 -7.89
N LEU A 25 -1.23 6.60 -7.27
CA LEU A 25 -2.62 6.39 -6.87
C LEU A 25 -3.09 7.41 -5.83
N ILE A 26 -2.29 7.63 -4.78
CA ILE A 26 -2.60 8.61 -3.73
C ILE A 26 -2.71 10.03 -4.31
N GLN A 27 -1.79 10.40 -5.22
CA GLN A 27 -1.79 11.73 -5.82
C GLN A 27 -2.94 11.95 -6.81
N GLN A 28 -3.32 10.92 -7.57
CA GLN A 28 -4.31 11.05 -8.64
C GLN A 28 -5.75 10.83 -8.16
N MET A 29 -5.96 10.16 -7.02
CA MET A 29 -7.28 9.91 -6.45
C MET A 29 -7.54 10.87 -5.30
N SER A 30 -7.94 12.10 -5.62
CA SER A 30 -8.09 13.19 -4.64
C SER A 30 -9.09 12.91 -3.51
N ASN A 31 -10.05 12.01 -3.74
CA ASN A 31 -11.05 11.62 -2.75
C ASN A 31 -10.72 10.30 -2.04
N LEU A 32 -9.55 9.71 -2.33
CA LEU A 32 -9.11 8.47 -1.70
C LEU A 32 -8.78 8.73 -0.23
N ARG A 33 -9.47 8.00 0.65
CA ARG A 33 -9.31 8.08 2.11
C ARG A 33 -8.62 6.85 2.67
N LEU A 34 -8.77 5.71 1.99
CA LEU A 34 -8.16 4.45 2.40
C LEU A 34 -7.65 3.68 1.19
N LEU A 35 -6.36 3.34 1.21
CA LEU A 35 -5.72 2.47 0.23
C LEU A 35 -5.22 1.22 0.95
N ILE A 36 -5.82 0.08 0.63
CA ILE A 36 -5.36 -1.24 1.05
C ILE A 36 -4.64 -1.83 -0.16
N PHE A 37 -3.41 -2.31 0.03
CA PHE A 37 -2.67 -2.87 -1.08
C PHE A 37 -1.77 -4.04 -0.68
N GLU A 38 -1.59 -4.94 -1.63
CA GLU A 38 -0.48 -5.88 -1.65
C GLU A 38 0.53 -5.41 -2.69
N CYS A 39 1.82 -5.44 -2.37
CA CYS A 39 2.87 -4.96 -3.29
C CYS A 39 3.78 -6.13 -3.69
N GLU A 40 3.84 -6.45 -4.98
CA GLU A 40 4.63 -7.59 -5.47
C GLU A 40 6.14 -7.34 -5.40
N ASP A 41 6.57 -6.09 -5.59
CA ASP A 41 7.98 -5.70 -5.47
C ASP A 41 8.45 -5.53 -4.01
N ASP A 42 7.60 -5.82 -3.03
CA ASP A 42 7.98 -5.86 -1.63
C ASP A 42 8.82 -7.13 -1.38
N LYS A 43 10.14 -6.93 -1.28
CA LYS A 43 11.12 -8.00 -1.14
C LYS A 43 10.99 -8.75 0.19
N GLU A 44 10.22 -8.22 1.15
CA GLU A 44 9.92 -8.91 2.42
C GLU A 44 9.08 -10.18 2.25
N ILE A 45 8.40 -10.37 1.12
CA ILE A 45 7.56 -11.56 0.89
C ILE A 45 8.41 -12.85 0.84
N PHE A 46 9.71 -12.77 0.54
CA PHE A 46 10.56 -13.95 0.33
C PHE A 46 11.63 -14.22 1.40
N ARG A 47 11.75 -13.39 2.45
CA ARG A 47 12.75 -13.63 3.50
C ARG A 47 12.08 -13.74 4.85
N ASN A 48 12.11 -14.97 5.37
CA ASN A 48 11.64 -15.37 6.70
C ASN A 48 11.87 -14.28 7.75
N PHE A 49 10.80 -13.99 8.49
CA PHE A 49 10.77 -13.45 9.85
C PHE A 49 12.14 -13.34 10.52
N SER A 50 12.77 -12.18 10.47
CA SER A 50 13.54 -11.61 11.59
C SER A 50 14.33 -10.39 11.14
N SER A 51 13.95 -9.23 11.70
CA SER A 51 14.68 -7.96 11.71
C SER A 51 14.81 -7.29 10.34
N SER A 52 14.54 -6.01 10.13
CA SER A 52 14.39 -4.88 11.04
C SER A 52 13.79 -3.75 10.20
N LYS A 53 12.59 -3.28 10.58
CA LYS A 53 11.78 -2.24 9.91
C LYS A 53 11.41 -2.57 8.46
N ASN A 54 10.11 -2.69 8.21
CA ASN A 54 9.58 -3.03 6.89
C ASN A 54 10.01 -1.98 5.86
N GLU A 55 10.87 -2.36 4.90
CA GLU A 55 11.48 -1.46 3.91
C GLU A 55 10.41 -0.62 3.19
N LEU A 56 9.29 -1.25 2.83
CA LEU A 56 8.18 -0.58 2.16
C LEU A 56 7.47 0.43 3.05
N VAL A 57 7.25 0.11 4.34
CA VAL A 57 6.64 1.05 5.29
C VAL A 57 7.55 2.25 5.51
N GLN A 58 8.85 2.04 5.69
CA GLN A 58 9.81 3.14 5.83
C GLN A 58 9.89 4.00 4.57
N TRP A 59 9.85 3.35 3.40
CA TRP A 59 9.84 4.05 2.13
C TRP A 59 8.60 4.93 1.98
N LEU A 60 7.42 4.43 2.40
CA LEU A 60 6.18 5.21 2.43
C LEU A 60 6.23 6.34 3.45
N GLU A 61 6.71 6.08 4.68
CA GLU A 61 6.88 7.11 5.72
C GLU A 61 7.82 8.23 5.27
N TYR A 62 8.85 7.92 4.50
CA TYR A 62 9.78 8.92 3.96
C TYR A 62 9.17 9.74 2.81
N ARG A 63 8.31 9.13 1.98
CA ARG A 63 7.75 9.76 0.78
C ARG A 63 6.42 10.48 1.02
N LEU A 64 5.65 10.04 2.01
CA LEU A 64 4.35 10.61 2.33
C LEU A 64 4.49 11.64 3.45
N SER A 65 3.71 12.71 3.36
CA SER A 65 3.60 13.71 4.44
C SER A 65 3.01 13.08 5.70
N SER A 66 3.27 13.69 6.85
CA SER A 66 2.75 13.31 8.18
C SER A 66 1.22 13.27 8.29
N THR A 67 0.50 13.69 7.25
CA THR A 67 -0.96 13.60 7.14
C THR A 67 -1.47 12.20 6.79
N HIS A 68 -0.58 11.26 6.45
CA HIS A 68 -0.94 9.88 6.11
C HIS A 68 -0.64 8.94 7.27
N ILE A 69 -1.57 8.03 7.55
CA ILE A 69 -1.38 6.95 8.52
C ILE A 69 -1.11 5.67 7.74
N ILE A 70 0.02 5.03 8.03
CA ILE A 70 0.43 3.78 7.37
C ILE A 70 0.31 2.65 8.38
N THR A 71 -0.54 1.67 8.08
CA THR A 71 -0.75 0.50 8.93
C THR A 71 -0.37 -0.77 8.17
N LYS A 72 0.54 -1.57 8.73
CA LYS A 72 0.85 -2.90 8.19
C LYS A 72 -0.10 -3.92 8.83
N HIS A 73 -0.87 -4.62 8.01
CA HIS A 73 -1.65 -5.77 8.45
C HIS A 73 -0.85 -7.06 8.20
N PRO A 74 -0.76 -7.97 9.19
CA PRO A 74 -0.22 -9.30 8.94
C PRO A 74 -1.11 -10.01 7.91
N LYS A 75 -0.51 -10.68 6.91
CA LYS A 75 -1.26 -11.54 6.00
C LYS A 75 -2.03 -12.55 6.85
N GLN A 76 -3.37 -12.53 6.79
CA GLN A 76 -4.17 -13.61 7.33
C GLN A 76 -3.81 -14.86 6.53
N GLN A 77 -2.97 -15.72 7.11
CA GLN A 77 -2.84 -17.09 6.63
C GLN A 77 -4.19 -17.74 6.89
N SER A 78 -4.99 -17.91 5.86
CA SER A 78 -6.13 -18.82 5.90
C SER A 78 -5.58 -20.22 6.15
N LEU A 79 -5.50 -20.61 7.42
CA LEU A 79 -5.42 -22.00 7.84
C LEU A 79 -6.76 -22.64 7.46
N ILE A 80 -6.89 -23.01 6.19
CA ILE A 80 -7.90 -23.96 5.76
C ILE A 80 -7.38 -25.32 6.25
N ARG A 81 -7.91 -25.77 7.39
CA ARG A 81 -7.83 -27.17 7.82
C ARG A 81 -9.04 -27.91 7.28
#